data_AF-A0A3G9GQE6-F1
#
_entry.id   AF-A0A3G9GQE6-F1
#
_cell.length_a   1.000
_cell.length_b   1.000
_cell.length_c   1.000
_cell.angle_alpha   90.00
_cell.angle_beta   90.00
_cell.angle_gamma   90.00
#
_symmetry.space_group_name_H-M   'P 1'
#
loop_
_entity.id
_entity.type
_entity.pdbx_description
1 polymer ?
#
loop_
_entity_poly.entity_id
_entity_poly.type
_entity_poly.pdbx_seq_one_letter_code
_entity_poly.pdbx_strand_id
1 'polypeptide(L)'
;MSVELQQAPDFQCKTLLHVRSAPPSAHYPTWRQWFGEAGIMHLEPEAGPVFSEAYMALQAAMAGQGLVLGQSILVDHDMAAGRLVRMLDTPVSLRMSYYLLYPQQSQGELAFELFRTWLLDEIRLPLYGSTVSAGGQNPVLPHA
;
A
#
# COMPACT_ATOMS: atom_id res chain seq x y z
N MET A 1 -2.86 -25.66 -11.80
CA MET A 1 -2.34 -25.03 -13.03
C MET A 1 -1.62 -23.75 -12.60
N SER A 2 -0.31 -23.82 -12.50
CA SER A 2 0.54 -22.69 -12.12
C SER A 2 0.76 -21.83 -13.37
N VAL A 3 0.29 -20.58 -13.35
CA VAL A 3 0.57 -19.61 -14.41
C VAL A 3 1.83 -18.87 -13.99
N GLU A 4 2.96 -19.20 -14.63
CA GLU A 4 4.17 -18.38 -14.59
C GLU A 4 3.90 -17.05 -15.33
N LEU A 5 3.78 -15.95 -14.58
CA LEU A 5 3.57 -14.60 -15.12
C LEU A 5 4.88 -13.93 -15.59
N GLN A 6 5.75 -14.66 -16.29
CA GLN A 6 7.04 -14.13 -16.80
C GLN A 6 6.94 -13.21 -18.02
N GLN A 7 5.74 -12.81 -18.44
CA GLN A 7 5.56 -11.78 -19.45
C GLN A 7 5.17 -10.49 -18.77
N ALA A 8 5.93 -9.41 -19.00
CA ALA A 8 5.59 -8.08 -18.52
C ALA A 8 4.10 -7.83 -18.86
N PRO A 9 3.23 -7.61 -17.87
CA PRO A 9 1.81 -7.51 -18.13
C PRO A 9 1.59 -6.39 -19.13
N ASP A 10 0.74 -6.65 -20.12
CA ASP A 10 0.41 -5.65 -21.12
C ASP A 10 -0.45 -4.55 -20.48
N PHE A 11 0.26 -3.56 -19.93
CA PHE A 11 -0.35 -2.37 -19.34
C PHE A 11 -1.06 -1.51 -20.39
N GLN A 12 -0.76 -1.68 -21.69
CA GLN A 12 -1.37 -0.87 -22.75
C GLN A 12 -2.87 -1.16 -22.91
N CYS A 13 -3.32 -2.36 -22.51
CA CYS A 13 -4.74 -2.76 -22.58
C CYS A 13 -5.51 -2.63 -21.25
N LYS A 14 -4.89 -2.12 -20.18
CA LYS A 14 -5.51 -2.08 -18.85
C LYS A 14 -5.65 -0.64 -18.34
N THR A 15 -6.85 -0.30 -17.87
CA THR A 15 -7.10 0.98 -17.20
C THR A 15 -6.32 1.03 -15.88
N LEU A 16 -5.50 2.07 -15.71
CA LEU A 16 -4.83 2.36 -14.45
C LEU A 16 -5.76 3.23 -13.60
N LEU A 17 -6.08 2.76 -12.40
CA LEU A 17 -6.89 3.47 -11.43
C LEU A 17 -5.96 4.27 -10.52
N HIS A 18 -6.26 5.55 -10.38
CA HIS A 18 -5.43 6.52 -9.66
C HIS A 18 -6.10 6.94 -8.37
N VAL A 19 -5.30 7.17 -7.33
CA VAL A 19 -5.76 7.81 -6.09
C VAL A 19 -5.15 9.20 -6.04
N ARG A 20 -6.00 10.20 -5.79
CA ARG A 20 -5.57 11.58 -5.64
C ARG A 20 -4.64 11.67 -4.44
N SER A 21 -3.37 11.95 -4.72
CA SER A 21 -2.44 12.36 -3.69
C SER A 21 -2.84 13.77 -3.23
N ALA A 22 -3.08 13.95 -1.93
CA ALA A 22 -3.20 15.29 -1.34
C ALA A 22 -1.81 15.98 -1.35
N PRO A 23 -1.65 17.24 -0.88
CA PRO A 23 -0.43 18.07 -1.08
C PRO A 23 0.87 17.39 -0.55
N PRO A 24 2.09 17.96 -0.79
CA PRO A 24 3.42 17.30 -0.83
C PRO A 24 3.81 16.30 0.27
N SER A 25 3.07 16.26 1.38
CA SER A 25 3.28 15.40 2.53
C SER A 25 2.48 14.10 2.53
N ALA A 26 1.47 13.92 1.68
CA ALA A 26 0.60 12.74 1.69
C ALA A 26 0.65 12.00 0.34
N HIS A 27 1.74 11.29 0.07
CA HIS A 27 1.94 10.66 -1.25
C HIS A 27 1.62 9.17 -1.20
N TYR A 28 0.39 8.85 -1.61
CA TYR A 28 0.11 7.54 -2.20
C TYR A 28 1.08 7.34 -3.39
N PRO A 29 1.68 6.14 -3.55
CA PRO A 29 2.59 5.89 -4.66
C PRO A 29 1.81 6.06 -5.97
N THR A 30 2.38 6.85 -6.88
CA THR A 30 1.77 7.06 -8.20
C THR A 30 2.23 5.98 -9.17
N TRP A 31 1.43 5.71 -10.21
CA TRP A 31 1.86 4.80 -11.30
C TRP A 31 3.17 5.26 -11.94
N ARG A 32 3.42 6.57 -12.05
CA ARG A 32 4.71 7.11 -12.52
C ARG A 32 5.87 6.67 -11.62
N GLN A 33 5.73 6.79 -10.30
CA GLN A 33 6.76 6.33 -9.38
C GLN A 33 6.97 4.81 -9.50
N TRP A 34 5.88 4.04 -9.53
CA TRP A 34 5.96 2.59 -9.63
C TRP A 34 6.62 2.13 -10.95
N PHE A 35 6.26 2.72 -12.09
CA PHE A 35 6.90 2.42 -13.37
C PHE A 35 8.40 2.77 -13.37
N GLY A 36 8.78 3.90 -12.75
CA GLY A 36 10.17 4.29 -12.59
C GLY A 36 10.98 3.26 -11.77
N GLU A 37 10.44 2.81 -10.63
CA GLU A 37 11.06 1.79 -9.79
C GLU A 37 11.04 0.39 -10.44
N ALA A 38 10.04 0.10 -11.27
CA ALA A 38 9.93 -1.14 -12.05
C ALA A 38 10.78 -1.14 -13.34
N GLY A 39 11.47 -0.05 -13.68
CA GLY A 39 12.30 0.06 -14.89
C GLY A 39 11.52 0.18 -16.20
N ILE A 40 10.24 0.56 -16.12
CA ILE A 40 9.33 0.70 -17.26
C ILE A 40 9.26 2.20 -17.64
N MET A 41 9.89 2.59 -18.74
CA MET A 41 10.01 4.01 -19.12
C MET A 41 9.18 4.41 -20.36
N HIS A 42 8.51 3.46 -21.01
CA HIS A 42 7.85 3.66 -22.32
C HIS A 42 6.32 3.75 -22.25
N LEU A 43 5.74 3.69 -21.05
CA LEU A 43 4.30 3.78 -20.82
C LEU A 43 3.98 5.13 -20.17
N GLU A 44 3.03 5.86 -20.75
CA GLU A 44 2.49 7.09 -20.17
C GLU A 44 1.55 6.73 -19.00
N PRO A 45 1.93 6.99 -17.74
CA PRO A 45 1.20 6.47 -16.58
C PRO A 45 -0.11 7.20 -16.30
N GLU A 46 -0.31 8.40 -16.85
CA GLU A 46 -1.30 9.36 -16.34
C GLU A 46 -2.72 9.20 -16.91
N ALA A 47 -2.96 8.23 -17.78
CA ALA A 47 -4.30 7.97 -18.28
C ALA A 47 -5.12 7.14 -17.28
N GLY A 48 -6.34 7.60 -16.96
CA GLY A 48 -7.34 6.80 -16.26
C GLY A 48 -8.17 7.56 -15.20
N PRO A 49 -9.15 6.87 -14.59
CA PRO A 49 -9.98 7.44 -13.52
C PRO A 49 -9.17 7.80 -12.28
N VAL A 50 -9.46 8.96 -11.70
CA VAL A 50 -8.85 9.42 -10.44
C VAL A 50 -9.90 9.45 -9.34
N PHE A 51 -9.66 8.68 -8.29
CA PHE A 51 -10.49 8.61 -7.09
C PHE A 51 -9.93 9.51 -6.00
N SER A 52 -10.77 10.06 -5.12
CA SER A 52 -10.29 10.84 -3.98
C SER A 52 -9.69 9.99 -2.86
N GLU A 53 -10.10 8.73 -2.72
CA GLU A 53 -9.68 7.85 -1.64
C GLU A 53 -9.24 6.48 -2.18
N ALA A 54 -8.26 5.86 -1.52
CA ALA A 54 -7.75 4.55 -1.89
C ALA A 54 -8.84 3.47 -1.88
N TYR A 55 -9.74 3.50 -0.89
CA TYR A 55 -10.83 2.53 -0.81
C TYR A 55 -11.73 2.55 -2.05
N MET A 56 -12.03 3.72 -2.62
CA MET A 56 -12.86 3.82 -3.82
C MET A 56 -12.16 3.21 -5.05
N ALA A 57 -10.85 3.45 -5.20
CA ALA A 57 -10.06 2.83 -6.26
C ALA A 57 -9.97 1.30 -6.10
N LEU A 58 -9.87 0.80 -4.86
CA LEU A 58 -9.91 -0.64 -4.57
C LEU A 58 -11.25 -1.27 -4.95
N GLN A 59 -12.37 -0.64 -4.60
CA GLN A 59 -13.70 -1.13 -5.00
C GLN A 59 -13.86 -1.18 -6.53
N ALA A 60 -13.36 -0.17 -7.23
CA ALA A 60 -13.33 -0.17 -8.69
C ALA A 60 -12.47 -1.31 -9.28
N ALA A 61 -11.31 -1.59 -8.69
CA ALA A 61 -10.47 -2.72 -9.09
C ALA A 61 -11.15 -4.07 -8.85
N MET A 62 -11.80 -4.25 -7.68
CA MET A 62 -12.59 -5.45 -7.36
C MET A 62 -13.76 -5.65 -8.32
N ALA A 63 -14.35 -4.56 -8.82
CA ALA A 63 -15.38 -4.59 -9.86
C ALA A 63 -14.82 -4.84 -11.28
N GLY A 64 -13.51 -5.09 -11.42
CA GLY A 64 -12.86 -5.40 -12.70
C GLY A 64 -12.59 -4.18 -13.58
N GLN A 65 -12.65 -2.96 -13.03
CA GLN A 65 -12.53 -1.73 -13.84
C GLN A 65 -11.08 -1.38 -14.20
N GLY A 66 -10.08 -2.03 -13.61
CA GLY A 66 -8.68 -1.74 -13.88
C GLY A 66 -7.71 -2.26 -12.84
N LEU A 67 -6.47 -1.80 -12.95
CA LEU A 67 -5.39 -2.07 -12.01
C LEU A 67 -5.25 -0.90 -11.03
N VAL A 68 -4.93 -1.18 -9.78
CA VAL A 68 -4.72 -0.16 -8.74
C VAL A 68 -3.45 -0.46 -7.97
N LEU A 69 -2.72 0.59 -7.58
CA LEU A 69 -1.66 0.49 -6.59
C LEU A 69 -2.30 0.42 -5.19
N GLY A 70 -2.40 -0.79 -4.64
CA GLY A 70 -2.96 -1.05 -3.32
C GLY A 70 -1.89 -1.05 -2.22
N GLN A 71 -2.19 -0.43 -1.09
CA GLN A 71 -1.38 -0.60 0.13
C GLN A 71 -1.69 -1.97 0.75
N SER A 72 -0.67 -2.74 1.11
CA SER A 72 -0.84 -4.11 1.64
C SER A 72 -1.90 -4.18 2.75
N ILE A 73 -1.83 -3.28 3.73
CA ILE A 73 -2.77 -3.24 4.86
C ILE A 73 -4.24 -3.09 4.45
N LEU A 74 -4.52 -2.46 3.31
CA LEU A 74 -5.88 -2.26 2.81
C LEU A 74 -6.37 -3.41 1.93
N VAL A 75 -5.46 -4.07 1.21
CA VAL A 75 -5.82 -5.11 0.23
C VAL A 75 -5.76 -6.53 0.79
N ASP A 76 -5.11 -6.71 1.94
CA ASP A 76 -4.83 -8.00 2.52
C ASP A 76 -6.04 -8.91 2.69
N HIS A 77 -7.11 -8.37 3.27
CA HIS A 77 -8.35 -9.11 3.45
C HIS A 77 -8.99 -9.49 2.10
N ASP A 78 -8.98 -8.57 1.13
CA ASP A 78 -9.53 -8.80 -0.21
C ASP A 78 -8.69 -9.79 -1.03
N MET A 79 -7.38 -9.80 -0.85
CA MET A 79 -6.47 -10.79 -1.46
C MET A 79 -6.67 -12.16 -0.83
N ALA A 80 -6.77 -12.26 0.50
CA ALA A 80 -7.03 -13.52 1.19
C ALA A 80 -8.40 -14.12 0.80
N ALA A 81 -9.38 -13.26 0.53
CA ALA A 81 -10.71 -13.67 0.04
C ALA A 81 -10.75 -13.95 -1.48
N GLY A 82 -9.64 -13.78 -2.20
CA GLY A 82 -9.56 -14.01 -3.65
C GLY A 82 -10.33 -12.99 -4.50
N ARG A 83 -10.74 -11.86 -3.93
CA ARG A 83 -11.42 -10.76 -4.66
C ARG A 83 -10.42 -9.88 -5.40
N LEU A 84 -9.20 -9.78 -4.87
CA LEU A 84 -8.06 -9.15 -5.53
C LEU A 84 -6.97 -10.19 -5.77
N VAL A 85 -6.24 -10.03 -6.85
CA VAL A 85 -5.06 -10.83 -7.17
C VAL A 85 -3.89 -9.89 -7.39
N ARG A 86 -2.76 -10.19 -6.75
CA ARG A 86 -1.50 -9.47 -6.99
C ARG A 86 -1.03 -9.76 -8.41
N MET A 87 -0.96 -8.72 -9.24
CA MET A 87 -0.50 -8.85 -10.63
C MET A 87 1.03 -8.90 -10.72
N LEU A 88 1.73 -8.18 -9.84
CA LEU A 88 3.17 -8.02 -9.88
C LEU A 88 3.77 -8.03 -8.48
N ASP A 89 4.98 -8.59 -8.39
CA ASP A 89 5.74 -8.74 -7.15
C ASP A 89 6.83 -7.67 -6.98
N THR A 90 6.57 -6.47 -7.51
CA THR A 90 7.46 -5.30 -7.36
C THR A 90 6.86 -4.37 -6.32
N PRO A 91 7.21 -4.54 -5.02
CA PRO A 91 6.78 -3.60 -4.00
C PRO A 91 7.48 -2.26 -4.19
N VAL A 92 6.73 -1.18 -3.96
CA VAL A 92 7.26 0.17 -3.88
C VAL A 92 7.14 0.63 -2.43
N SER A 93 8.25 1.12 -1.87
CA SER A 93 8.27 1.59 -0.49
C SER A 93 7.38 2.83 -0.34
N LEU A 94 6.42 2.75 0.58
CA LEU A 94 5.71 3.93 1.05
C LEU A 94 6.71 4.80 1.81
N ARG A 95 6.81 6.08 1.45
CA ARG A 95 7.66 7.06 2.17
C ARG A 95 7.01 7.57 3.46
N MET A 96 6.02 6.84 4.00
CA MET A 96 5.24 7.24 5.17
C MET A 96 5.09 6.09 6.15
N SER A 97 5.08 6.45 7.43
CA SER A 97 4.87 5.54 8.56
C SER A 97 3.60 5.96 9.30
N TYR A 98 2.90 4.97 9.87
CA TYR A 98 1.79 5.21 10.79
C TYR A 98 2.32 5.42 12.20
N TYR A 99 1.80 6.43 12.92
CA TYR A 99 2.20 6.76 14.28
C TYR A 99 1.00 6.69 15.22
N LEU A 100 1.19 6.07 16.40
CA LEU A 100 0.24 6.14 17.50
C LEU A 100 0.60 7.36 18.37
N LEU A 101 -0.25 8.39 18.32
CA LEU A 101 -0.09 9.61 19.13
C LEU A 101 -0.98 9.54 20.37
N TYR A 102 -0.41 9.86 21.53
CA TYR A 102 -1.12 9.85 22.80
C TYR A 102 -0.48 10.84 23.79
N PRO A 103 -1.25 11.39 24.75
CA PRO A 103 -0.70 12.24 25.80
C PRO A 103 0.33 11.50 26.63
N GLN A 104 1.41 12.19 27.05
CA GLN A 104 2.45 11.57 27.87
C GLN A 104 1.91 11.00 29.18
N GLN A 105 0.85 11.61 29.73
CA GLN A 105 0.19 11.21 30.98
C GLN A 105 -0.53 9.86 30.87
N SER A 106 -0.83 9.39 29.65
CA SER A 106 -1.44 8.07 29.44
C SER A 106 -0.44 6.92 29.62
N GLN A 107 0.87 7.21 29.66
CA GLN A 107 1.88 6.19 29.94
C GLN A 107 1.73 5.66 31.36
N GLY A 108 1.73 4.33 31.50
CA GLY A 108 1.57 3.66 32.79
C GLY A 108 0.12 3.44 33.24
N GLU A 109 -0.88 3.94 32.49
CA GLU A 109 -2.26 3.52 32.69
C GLU A 109 -2.46 2.10 32.15
N LEU A 110 -2.97 1.19 32.98
CA LEU A 110 -3.12 -0.22 32.61
C LEU A 110 -3.96 -0.41 31.33
N ALA A 111 -5.06 0.32 31.19
CA ALA A 111 -5.93 0.24 30.02
C ALA A 111 -5.20 0.68 28.74
N PHE A 112 -4.39 1.74 28.83
CA PHE A 112 -3.60 2.23 27.70
C PHE A 112 -2.51 1.24 27.29
N GLU A 113 -1.75 0.70 28.24
CA GLU A 113 -0.68 -0.25 27.92
C GLU A 113 -1.24 -1.56 27.33
N LEU A 114 -2.39 -2.03 27.81
CA LEU A 114 -3.09 -3.18 27.24
C LEU A 114 -3.51 -2.91 25.79
N PHE A 115 -4.15 -1.78 25.53
CA PHE A 115 -4.58 -1.40 24.18
C PHE A 115 -3.39 -1.21 23.23
N ARG A 116 -2.35 -0.50 23.67
CA ARG A 116 -1.12 -0.28 22.89
C ARG A 116 -0.44 -1.60 22.55
N THR A 117 -0.35 -2.52 23.52
CA THR A 117 0.26 -3.84 23.30
C THR A 117 -0.55 -4.64 22.29
N TRP A 118 -1.87 -4.74 22.49
CA TRP A 118 -2.76 -5.41 21.54
C TRP A 118 -2.65 -4.82 20.13
N LEU A 119 -2.69 -3.50 19.99
CA LEU A 119 -2.60 -2.83 18.68
C LEU A 119 -1.26 -3.14 17.99
N LEU A 120 -0.16 -3.13 18.74
CA LEU A 120 1.17 -3.47 18.20
C LEU A 120 1.27 -4.95 17.80
N ASP A 121 0.53 -5.84 18.45
CA ASP A 121 0.49 -7.26 18.09
C ASP A 121 -0.37 -7.50 16.84
N GLU A 122 -1.49 -6.78 16.68
CA GLU A 122 -2.32 -6.85 15.45
C GLU A 122 -1.55 -6.42 14.21
N ILE A 123 -0.73 -5.36 14.29
CA ILE A 123 0.08 -4.90 13.14
C ILE A 123 1.30 -5.77 12.84
N ARG A 124 1.71 -6.63 13.77
CA ARG A 124 2.79 -7.61 13.56
C ARG A 124 2.33 -8.84 12.79
N LEU A 125 1.02 -9.03 12.65
CA LEU A 125 0.49 -10.11 11.84
C LEU A 125 1.00 -9.96 10.39
N PRO A 126 1.56 -11.03 9.80
CA PRO A 126 2.15 -10.94 8.49
C PRO A 126 1.08 -10.57 7.49
N LEU A 127 1.26 -9.40 6.88
CA LEU A 127 0.40 -8.98 5.79
C LEU A 127 0.57 -9.96 4.61
N TYR A 128 -0.49 -10.29 3.89
CA TYR A 128 -0.48 -11.33 2.85
C TYR A 128 0.63 -11.09 1.81
N GLY A 129 1.58 -12.03 1.72
CA GLY A 129 2.72 -11.96 0.81
C GLY A 129 3.86 -11.03 1.25
N SER A 130 3.86 -10.54 2.49
CA SER A 130 4.91 -9.65 3.00
C SER A 130 6.08 -10.43 3.61
N THR A 131 6.99 -10.96 2.79
CA THR A 131 8.33 -11.30 3.30
C THR A 131 9.12 -10.00 3.41
N VAL A 132 8.96 -9.28 4.53
CA VAL A 132 9.77 -8.10 4.83
C VAL A 132 11.21 -8.56 5.03
N SER A 133 12.10 -8.25 4.09
CA SER A 133 13.54 -8.34 4.32
C SER A 133 13.91 -7.24 5.32
N ALA A 134 14.23 -7.64 6.55
CA ALA A 134 14.57 -6.76 7.64
C ALA A 134 15.83 -5.93 7.29
N GLY A 135 15.65 -4.69 6.83
CA GLY A 135 16.77 -3.82 6.46
C GLY A 135 16.51 -2.30 6.48
N GLY A 136 15.31 -1.83 6.81
CA GLY A 136 14.98 -0.41 6.84
C GLY A 136 15.06 0.18 8.25
N GLN A 137 16.16 0.86 8.57
CA GLN A 137 16.24 1.69 9.79
C GLN A 137 15.23 2.84 9.69
N ASN A 138 14.32 2.93 10.67
CA ASN A 138 13.37 4.03 10.79
C ASN A 138 14.12 5.33 11.11
N PRO A 139 13.99 6.41 10.32
CA PRO A 139 14.58 7.69 10.67
C PRO A 139 13.88 8.26 11.90
N VAL A 140 14.63 8.46 12.98
CA VAL A 140 14.18 9.17 14.18
C VAL A 140 14.04 10.65 13.82
N LEU A 141 12.81 11.14 13.70
CA LEU A 141 12.54 12.58 13.59
C LEU A 141 12.78 13.23 14.96
N PRO A 142 13.49 14.38 15.04
CA PRO A 142 13.66 15.09 16.30
C PRO A 142 12.32 15.63 16.78
N HIS A 143 12.01 15.37 18.05
CA HIS A 143 10.90 16.02 18.76
C HIS A 143 11.20 17.52 18.84
N ALA A 144 10.29 18.34 18.29
CA ALA A 144 10.26 19.78 18.50
C ALA A 144 9.32 20.12 19.66
#